data_AF-A0A8T0QWR5-F1
#
_entry.id   AF-A0A8T0QWR5-F1
#
_cell.length_a   1.000
_cell.length_b   1.000
_cell.length_c   1.000
_cell.angle_alpha   90.00
_cell.angle_beta   90.00
_cell.angle_gamma   90.00
#
_symmetry.space_group_name_H-M   'P 1'
#
loop_
_entity.id
_entity.type
_entity.pdbx_description
1 polymer ?
#
loop_
_entity_poly.entity_id
_entity_poly.type
_entity_poly.pdbx_seq_one_letter_code
_entity_poly.pdbx_strand_id
1 'polypeptide(L)'
;MQPAVFRALFHFIYTDSLPDDVDQNAGVSKSDLIWHLLVAADRYAVDRLKSLCERIFCKNLEVETLSATLALAYQHNCDRLKGICLDFISISSVMDAVMATDGYKDLKMTCPAALIDMFEKTLRFHKS
;
A
#
# COMPACT_ATOMS: atom_id res chain seq x y z
N MET A 1 12.51 13.85 0.02
CA MET A 1 12.84 12.49 -0.46
C MET A 1 14.14 12.06 0.20
N GLN A 2 14.19 10.89 0.85
CA GLN A 2 15.38 10.42 1.57
C GLN A 2 16.47 9.94 0.59
N PRO A 3 17.78 10.04 0.92
CA PRO A 3 18.86 9.59 0.05
C PRO A 3 18.78 8.12 -0.34
N ALA A 4 18.35 7.24 0.58
CA ALA A 4 18.18 5.82 0.30
C ALA A 4 17.12 5.55 -0.78
N VAL A 5 15.96 6.22 -0.69
CA VAL A 5 14.87 6.13 -1.68
C VAL A 5 15.35 6.62 -3.05
N PHE A 6 16.09 7.72 -3.08
CA PHE A 6 16.62 8.28 -4.33
C PHE A 6 17.63 7.35 -4.99
N ARG A 7 18.53 6.76 -4.21
CA ARG A 7 19.47 5.74 -4.70
C ARG A 7 18.74 4.51 -5.25
N ALA A 8 17.73 4.00 -4.55
CA ALA A 8 16.96 2.86 -5.00
C ALA A 8 16.18 3.15 -6.30
N LEU A 9 15.59 4.35 -6.41
CA LEU A 9 14.91 4.80 -7.63
C LEU A 9 15.88 4.85 -8.81
N PHE A 10 17.03 5.50 -8.65
CA PHE A 10 18.03 5.59 -9.71
C PHE A 10 18.56 4.22 -10.09
N HIS A 11 18.91 3.39 -9.11
CA HIS A 11 19.38 2.03 -9.38
C HIS A 11 18.37 1.28 -10.25
N PHE A 12 17.09 1.28 -9.86
CA PHE A 12 16.03 0.62 -10.64
C PHE A 12 15.90 1.18 -12.07
N ILE A 13 16.01 2.50 -12.27
CA ILE A 13 15.94 3.11 -13.61
C ILE A 13 17.07 2.58 -14.52
N TYR A 14 18.26 2.33 -13.97
CA TYR A 14 19.42 1.89 -14.74
C TYR A 14 19.56 0.36 -14.85
N THR A 15 19.10 -0.40 -13.86
CA THR A 15 19.34 -1.85 -13.77
C THR A 15 18.07 -2.69 -13.83
N ASP A 16 16.90 -2.05 -13.76
CA ASP A 16 15.59 -2.71 -13.66
C ASP A 16 15.45 -3.67 -12.45
N SER A 17 16.27 -3.45 -11.42
CA SER A 17 16.32 -4.24 -10.19
C SER A 17 16.28 -3.34 -8.97
N LEU A 18 15.80 -3.86 -7.84
CA LEU A 18 15.97 -3.19 -6.56
C LEU A 18 17.37 -3.50 -6.01
N PRO A 19 18.03 -2.56 -5.31
CA PRO A 19 19.30 -2.86 -4.65
C PRO A 19 19.13 -3.96 -3.59
N ASP A 20 20.12 -4.83 -3.44
CA ASP A 20 20.11 -5.87 -2.38
C ASP A 20 20.24 -5.26 -0.97
N ASP A 21 20.82 -4.06 -0.85
CA ASP A 21 21.10 -3.37 0.40
C ASP A 21 19.95 -2.50 0.93
N VAL A 22 18.78 -2.56 0.29
CA VAL A 22 17.52 -1.95 0.78
C VAL A 22 17.22 -2.37 2.22
N ASP A 23 17.74 -3.50 2.69
CA ASP A 23 17.58 -4.02 4.05
C ASP A 23 18.60 -3.50 5.09
N GLN A 24 19.77 -2.95 4.72
CA GLN A 24 20.89 -2.82 5.67
C GLN A 24 21.36 -1.39 5.99
N ASN A 25 21.07 -0.38 5.15
CA ASN A 25 21.79 0.90 5.23
C ASN A 25 20.95 2.16 5.54
N ALA A 26 19.68 2.02 5.94
CA ALA A 26 18.78 3.17 6.04
C ALA A 26 18.32 3.57 7.45
N GLY A 27 18.44 2.70 8.47
CA GLY A 27 17.83 2.96 9.79
C GLY A 27 16.30 3.12 9.74
N VAL A 28 15.68 2.69 8.65
CA VAL A 28 14.27 2.83 8.31
C VAL A 28 13.75 1.42 7.98
N SER A 29 12.53 1.08 8.41
CA SER A 29 11.93 -0.22 8.10
C SER A 29 11.88 -0.46 6.60
N LYS A 30 12.07 -1.72 6.17
CA LYS A 30 11.92 -2.12 4.76
C LYS A 30 10.57 -1.68 4.19
N SER A 31 9.50 -1.81 4.98
CA SER A 31 8.16 -1.35 4.60
C SER A 31 8.16 0.13 4.26
N ASP A 32 8.73 0.96 5.14
CA ASP A 32 8.76 2.41 4.99
C ASP A 32 9.60 2.82 3.78
N LEU A 33 10.73 2.14 3.55
CA LEU A 33 11.57 2.41 2.38
C LEU A 33 10.84 2.09 1.08
N ILE A 34 10.20 0.92 0.99
CA ILE A 34 9.41 0.54 -0.19
C ILE A 34 8.22 1.50 -0.35
N TRP A 35 7.66 2.02 0.74
CA TRP A 35 6.58 3.00 0.66
C TRP A 35 7.02 4.32 0.07
N HIS A 36 8.09 4.91 0.60
CA HIS A 36 8.66 6.11 0.01
C HIS A 36 9.12 5.88 -1.43
N LEU A 37 9.54 4.67 -1.78
CA LEU A 37 9.90 4.29 -3.14
C LEU A 37 8.68 4.22 -4.06
N LEU A 38 7.53 3.71 -3.58
CA LEU A 38 6.27 3.76 -4.32
C LEU A 38 5.86 5.20 -4.61
N VAL A 39 5.89 6.07 -3.58
CA VAL A 39 5.57 7.50 -3.72
C VAL A 39 6.49 8.17 -4.74
N ALA A 40 7.78 7.82 -4.73
CA ALA A 40 8.72 8.32 -5.70
C ALA A 40 8.44 7.79 -7.11
N ALA A 41 8.18 6.49 -7.26
CA ALA A 41 7.88 5.87 -8.54
C ALA A 41 6.63 6.48 -9.19
N ASP A 42 5.60 6.76 -8.39
CA ASP A 42 4.40 7.48 -8.84
C ASP A 42 4.75 8.92 -9.28
N ARG A 43 5.47 9.67 -8.43
CA ARG A 43 5.87 11.05 -8.73
C ARG A 43 6.71 11.19 -10.00
N TYR A 44 7.59 10.23 -10.28
CA TYR A 44 8.49 10.23 -11.45
C TYR A 44 7.98 9.36 -12.61
N ALA A 45 6.74 8.87 -12.55
CA ALA A 45 6.11 8.03 -13.58
C ALA A 45 6.94 6.79 -13.98
N VAL A 46 7.53 6.12 -13.00
CA VAL A 46 8.27 4.85 -13.19
C VAL A 46 7.31 3.68 -12.93
N ASP A 47 6.38 3.45 -13.86
CA ASP A 47 5.22 2.55 -13.68
C ASP A 47 5.59 1.11 -13.29
N ARG A 48 6.71 0.60 -13.82
CA ARG A 48 7.20 -0.74 -13.50
C ARG A 48 7.66 -0.85 -12.05
N LEU A 49 8.34 0.16 -11.54
CA LEU A 49 8.73 0.24 -10.14
C LEU A 49 7.51 0.42 -9.25
N LYS A 50 6.56 1.28 -9.63
CA LYS A 50 5.29 1.45 -8.92
C LYS A 50 4.58 0.10 -8.76
N SER A 51 4.41 -0.62 -9.87
CA SER A 51 3.80 -1.95 -9.89
C SER A 51 4.56 -2.98 -9.03
N LEU A 52 5.89 -2.92 -9.00
CA LEU A 52 6.72 -3.79 -8.18
C LEU A 52 6.51 -3.51 -6.69
N CYS A 53 6.56 -2.23 -6.28
CA CYS A 53 6.30 -1.82 -4.91
C CYS A 53 4.90 -2.26 -4.46
N GLU A 54 3.86 -2.03 -5.27
CA GLU A 54 2.51 -2.52 -4.98
C GLU A 54 2.46 -4.03 -4.74
N ARG A 55 3.17 -4.84 -5.57
CA ARG A 55 3.25 -6.30 -5.37
C ARG A 55 3.89 -6.68 -4.03
N ILE A 56 4.91 -5.94 -3.59
CA ILE A 56 5.57 -6.22 -2.32
C ILE A 56 4.61 -5.91 -1.16
N PHE A 57 3.90 -4.79 -1.21
CA PHE A 57 2.88 -4.47 -0.21
C PHE A 57 1.79 -5.53 -0.15
N CYS A 58 1.29 -5.98 -1.30
CA CYS A 58 0.26 -7.02 -1.36
C CYS A 58 0.67 -8.33 -0.69
N LYS A 59 1.96 -8.70 -0.74
CA LYS A 59 2.48 -9.93 -0.11
C LYS A 59 2.60 -9.82 1.41
N ASN A 60 2.71 -8.61 1.94
CA ASN A 60 2.91 -8.33 3.36
C ASN A 60 1.66 -7.69 4.00
N LEU A 61 0.49 -7.81 3.36
CA LEU A 61 -0.76 -7.27 3.90
C LEU A 61 -1.18 -8.08 5.13
N GLU A 62 -1.31 -7.39 6.25
CA GLU A 62 -1.82 -7.92 7.51
C GLU A 62 -3.02 -7.08 7.95
N VAL A 63 -3.91 -7.65 8.77
CA VAL A 63 -5.12 -6.96 9.25
C VAL A 63 -4.78 -5.62 9.92
N GLU A 64 -3.71 -5.58 10.70
CA GLU A 64 -3.26 -4.38 11.43
C GLU A 64 -2.76 -3.27 10.49
N THR A 65 -2.10 -3.64 9.40
CA THR A 65 -1.48 -2.70 8.45
C THR A 65 -2.38 -2.35 7.27
N LEU A 66 -3.50 -3.05 7.12
CA LEU A 66 -4.41 -2.93 5.98
C LEU A 66 -5.04 -1.54 5.88
N SER A 67 -5.53 -0.99 7.00
CA SER A 67 -6.16 0.34 7.02
C SER A 67 -5.19 1.43 6.58
N ALA A 68 -3.97 1.41 7.11
CA ALA A 68 -2.91 2.35 6.73
C ALA A 68 -2.52 2.18 5.26
N THR A 69 -2.33 0.94 4.80
CA THR A 69 -1.97 0.64 3.41
C THR A 69 -3.07 1.08 2.43
N LEU A 70 -4.34 0.86 2.77
CA LEU A 70 -5.48 1.30 1.98
C LEU A 70 -5.53 2.83 1.90
N ALA A 71 -5.46 3.54 3.02
CA ALA A 71 -5.47 5.01 3.05
C ALA A 71 -4.39 5.60 2.14
N LEU A 72 -3.18 5.04 2.24
CA LEU A 72 -2.05 5.51 1.46
C LEU A 72 -2.17 5.12 -0.03
N ALA A 73 -2.79 3.97 -0.36
CA ALA A 73 -3.08 3.60 -1.76
C ALA A 73 -4.08 4.57 -2.41
N TYR A 74 -5.05 5.09 -1.65
CA TYR A 74 -5.93 6.19 -2.08
C TYR A 74 -5.17 7.49 -2.30
N GLN A 75 -4.31 7.88 -1.36
CA GLN A 75 -3.51 9.09 -1.45
C GLN A 75 -2.60 9.14 -2.68
N HIS A 76 -2.05 8.00 -3.09
CA HIS A 76 -1.09 7.88 -4.19
C HIS A 76 -1.66 7.24 -5.46
N ASN A 77 -2.99 7.19 -5.62
CA ASN A 77 -3.64 6.64 -6.82
C ASN A 77 -3.06 5.28 -7.27
N CYS A 78 -2.88 4.38 -6.32
CA CYS A 78 -2.35 3.03 -6.55
C CYS A 78 -3.50 2.06 -6.75
N ASP A 79 -4.20 2.14 -7.89
CA ASP A 79 -5.50 1.48 -8.10
C ASP A 79 -5.46 -0.04 -7.96
N ARG A 80 -4.35 -0.67 -8.34
CA ARG A 80 -4.17 -2.12 -8.17
C ARG A 80 -4.05 -2.50 -6.70
N LEU A 81 -3.33 -1.72 -5.90
CA LEU A 81 -3.23 -1.94 -4.46
C LEU A 81 -4.57 -1.66 -3.76
N LYS A 82 -5.31 -0.63 -4.18
CA LYS A 82 -6.68 -0.38 -3.70
C LYS A 82 -7.56 -1.61 -3.93
N GLY A 83 -7.56 -2.15 -5.16
CA GLY A 83 -8.34 -3.33 -5.52
C GLY A 83 -8.06 -4.52 -4.61
N ILE A 84 -6.78 -4.83 -4.42
CA ILE A 84 -6.32 -5.97 -3.60
C ILE A 84 -6.66 -5.77 -2.13
N CYS A 85 -6.46 -4.57 -1.57
CA CYS A 85 -6.85 -4.28 -0.19
C CYS A 85 -8.38 -4.42 -0.01
N LEU A 86 -9.17 -3.91 -0.96
CA LEU A 86 -10.62 -4.03 -0.92
C LEU A 86 -11.10 -5.48 -1.07
N ASP A 87 -10.43 -6.30 -1.90
CA ASP A 87 -10.68 -7.75 -1.97
C ASP A 87 -10.38 -8.43 -0.64
N PHE A 88 -9.27 -8.09 0.01
CA PHE A 88 -8.90 -8.67 1.30
C PHE A 88 -9.89 -8.29 2.42
N ILE A 89 -10.36 -7.04 2.46
CA ILE A 89 -11.38 -6.59 3.42
C ILE A 89 -12.73 -7.26 3.19
N SER A 90 -13.06 -7.61 1.94
CA SER A 90 -14.36 -8.22 1.63
C SER A 90 -14.59 -9.58 2.33
N ILE A 91 -13.53 -10.20 2.86
CA ILE A 91 -13.62 -11.39 3.70
C ILE A 91 -14.24 -10.99 5.05
N SER A 92 -15.41 -11.55 5.39
CA SER A 92 -16.19 -11.16 6.58
C SER A 92 -15.37 -11.13 7.87
N SER A 93 -14.54 -12.14 8.13
CA SER A 93 -13.70 -12.19 9.33
C SER A 93 -12.61 -11.11 9.36
N VAL A 94 -12.13 -10.69 8.20
CA VAL A 94 -11.14 -9.61 8.07
C VAL A 94 -11.80 -8.27 8.32
N MET A 95 -12.98 -8.03 7.74
CA MET A 95 -13.76 -6.80 7.96
C MET A 95 -13.99 -6.53 9.45
N ASP A 96 -14.48 -7.53 10.19
CA ASP A 96 -14.74 -7.40 11.62
C ASP A 96 -13.45 -7.10 12.41
N ALA A 97 -12.36 -7.77 12.05
CA ALA A 97 -11.06 -7.55 12.67
C ALA A 97 -10.49 -6.16 12.36
N VAL A 98 -10.60 -5.69 11.12
CA VAL A 98 -10.18 -4.34 10.69
C VAL A 98 -10.96 -3.28 11.46
N MET A 99 -12.28 -3.43 11.59
CA MET A 99 -13.10 -2.48 12.33
C MET A 99 -12.73 -2.36 13.82
N ALA A 100 -12.13 -3.40 14.40
CA ALA A 100 -11.64 -3.39 15.77
C ALA A 100 -10.26 -2.73 15.93
N THR A 101 -9.53 -2.48 14.84
CA THR A 101 -8.20 -1.82 14.88
C THR A 101 -8.32 -0.31 15.06
N ASP A 102 -7.32 0.29 15.71
CA ASP A 102 -7.20 1.76 15.75
C ASP A 102 -6.97 2.36 14.35
N GLY A 103 -6.30 1.62 13.45
CA GLY A 103 -6.11 2.02 12.06
C GLY A 103 -7.42 2.27 11.31
N TYR A 104 -8.52 1.60 11.67
CA TYR A 104 -9.83 1.88 11.08
C TYR A 104 -10.40 3.24 11.52
N LYS A 105 -10.13 3.68 12.76
CA LYS A 105 -10.52 5.02 13.23
C LYS A 105 -9.77 6.09 12.44
N ASP A 106 -8.49 5.88 12.19
CA ASP A 106 -7.67 6.79 11.40
C ASP A 106 -8.11 6.83 9.93
N LEU A 107 -8.49 5.67 9.38
CA LEU A 107 -9.04 5.57 8.02
C LEU A 107 -10.32 6.39 7.86
N LYS A 108 -11.21 6.41 8.86
CA LYS A 108 -12.42 7.25 8.86
C LYS A 108 -12.13 8.73 8.71
N MET A 109 -11.07 9.21 9.35
CA MET A 109 -10.70 10.63 9.32
C MET A 109 -9.92 10.97 8.05
N THR A 110 -9.06 10.07 7.60
CA THR A 110 -8.07 10.35 6.55
C THR A 110 -8.61 10.09 5.15
N CYS A 111 -9.47 9.08 4.97
CA CYS A 111 -9.97 8.71 3.65
C CYS A 111 -11.41 8.16 3.68
N PRO A 112 -12.43 9.04 3.74
CA PRO A 112 -13.83 8.62 3.70
C PRO A 112 -14.22 7.85 2.43
N ALA A 113 -13.59 8.15 1.29
CA ALA A 113 -13.83 7.44 0.02
C ALA A 113 -13.48 5.95 0.12
N ALA A 114 -12.38 5.61 0.80
CA ALA A 114 -11.99 4.22 1.00
C ALA A 114 -13.03 3.42 1.78
N LEU A 115 -13.74 4.06 2.72
CA LEU A 115 -14.82 3.42 3.47
C LEU A 115 -16.03 3.14 2.60
N ILE A 116 -16.43 4.10 1.76
CA ILE A 116 -17.57 3.94 0.86
C ILE A 116 -17.31 2.73 -0.05
N ASP A 117 -16.16 2.69 -0.70
CA ASP A 117 -15.77 1.59 -1.59
C ASP A 117 -15.67 0.26 -0.84
N MET A 118 -15.15 0.27 0.39
CA MET A 118 -15.10 -0.89 1.27
C MET A 118 -16.49 -1.46 1.56
N PHE A 119 -17.44 -0.60 2.00
CA PHE A 119 -18.81 -1.02 2.29
C PHE A 119 -19.59 -1.43 1.04
N GLU A 120 -19.47 -0.69 -0.06
CA GLU A 120 -20.10 -1.05 -1.33
C GLU A 120 -19.66 -2.43 -1.79
N LYS A 121 -18.36 -2.74 -1.67
CA LYS A 121 -17.83 -4.02 -2.09
C LYS A 121 -18.35 -5.15 -1.21
N THR A 122 -18.34 -5.01 0.12
CA THR A 122 -18.91 -6.01 1.03
C THR A 122 -20.40 -6.25 0.78
N LEU A 123 -21.18 -5.19 0.51
CA LEU A 123 -22.61 -5.31 0.20
C LEU A 123 -22.90 -6.03 -1.12
N ARG A 124 -22.01 -5.92 -2.12
CA ARG A 124 -22.14 -6.68 -3.38
C ARG A 124 -21.91 -8.17 -3.19
N PHE A 125 -20.97 -8.56 -2.33
CA PHE A 125 -20.72 -9.97 -2.01
C PHE A 125 -21.87 -10.62 -1.24
N HIS A 126 -22.58 -9.86 -0.40
CA HIS A 126 -23.71 -10.38 0.37
C HIS A 126 -25.00 -10.59 -0.43
N LYS A 127 -25.06 -10.07 -1.67
CA LYS A 127 -26.21 -10.19 -2.59
C LYS A 127 -26.02 -11.24 -3.69
N SER A 128 -24.83 -11.83 -3.83
CA SER A 128 -24.53 -12.89 -4.81
C SER A 128 -24.66 -14.27 -4.20
#